data_AF-A0A1C6KRR5-F1
#
_entry.id   AF-A0A1C6KRR5-F1
#
_cell.length_a   1.000
_cell.length_b   1.000
_cell.length_c   1.000
_cell.angle_alpha   90.00
_cell.angle_beta   90.00
_cell.angle_gamma   90.00
#
_symmetry.space_group_name_H-M   'P 1'
#
loop_
_entity.id
_entity.type
_entity.pdbx_description
1 polymer ?
#
loop_
_entity_poly.entity_id
_entity_poly.type
_entity_poly.pdbx_seq_one_letter_code
_entity_poly.pdbx_strand_id
1 'polypeptide(L)'
;MDGKTKICGIIANPVEHSMSPLLQNHYAKRTGVNLAYVPYKVKEENLQSAVEGAYALNILGLNVTVPHKQTVMKYLKDIDETAADIGAVNTLVRMEGGYKGYNTDVPGLLRSIQEEGIVIKDRACILIGAGGAGKAAAYMMAKEGASVIYLLNRSKEKAMHLTEWVNRLAGRDVVRPLALEDHDKIPEGKYFAVQSTSVGMHPKVGAAPIEDPSFYEKISEAVDVIYTPAKTKFMENVEAAGGRAVNGLNMLLYQGVISYELWNPGVKVDEDTIVEARTIIEERLAASRLASARKANLILIGFMGAGKTCVGEAYAKKHGLTMVDTDYLIREEAGTSISDIFAERGEETFRRMETELLKKLVAERGKEEERLILSVGGGLPMRKENRELLKKLGRVVYLRVSADTVLKRLKGDTSRPLLQGDNVRQKVEELIEKRNPIYMESSHQSVEVDGIDISHVVKMIEKLEKDTPVYEGS
;
A
#
# COMPACT_ATOMS: atom_id res chain seq x y z
N MET A 1 0.71 29.61 -17.85
CA MET A 1 -0.47 29.35 -18.69
C MET A 1 -0.94 30.66 -19.30
N ASP A 2 -1.32 30.63 -20.56
CA ASP A 2 -1.92 31.74 -21.31
C ASP A 2 -3.11 31.24 -22.16
N GLY A 3 -3.72 32.11 -22.97
CA GLY A 3 -4.86 31.75 -23.83
C GLY A 3 -4.55 30.76 -24.97
N LYS A 4 -3.29 30.36 -25.16
CA LYS A 4 -2.87 29.35 -26.14
C LYS A 4 -2.55 27.99 -25.51
N THR A 5 -2.69 27.87 -24.19
CA THR A 5 -2.39 26.63 -23.46
C THR A 5 -3.29 25.51 -23.93
N LYS A 6 -2.69 24.39 -24.37
CA LYS A 6 -3.44 23.17 -24.72
C LYS A 6 -3.80 22.40 -23.45
N ILE A 7 -4.95 21.72 -23.45
CA ILE A 7 -5.40 20.93 -22.30
C ILE A 7 -5.34 19.45 -22.64
N CYS A 8 -4.73 18.67 -21.74
CA CYS A 8 -4.91 17.24 -21.64
C CYS A 8 -5.46 16.89 -20.25
N GLY A 9 -5.88 15.65 -20.05
CA GLY A 9 -6.31 15.23 -18.72
C GLY A 9 -6.47 13.73 -18.56
N ILE A 10 -7.03 13.34 -17.42
CA ILE A 10 -7.40 11.94 -17.15
C ILE A 10 -8.84 11.84 -16.71
N ILE A 11 -9.61 10.94 -17.32
CA ILE A 11 -10.96 10.59 -16.87
C ILE A 11 -10.92 9.30 -16.04
N ALA A 12 -11.48 9.36 -14.83
CA ALA A 12 -11.55 8.22 -13.91
C ALA A 12 -12.63 8.41 -12.84
N ASN A 13 -12.90 7.35 -12.07
CA ASN A 13 -13.64 7.47 -10.82
C ASN A 13 -13.25 6.36 -9.83
N PRO A 14 -12.57 6.68 -8.71
CA PRO A 14 -12.01 7.99 -8.32
C PRO A 14 -10.81 8.40 -9.19
N VAL A 15 -10.39 9.67 -9.12
CA VAL A 15 -9.28 10.24 -9.92
C VAL A 15 -8.21 10.96 -9.08
N GLU A 16 -8.56 11.34 -7.86
CA GLU A 16 -7.83 12.26 -6.99
C GLU A 16 -6.45 11.72 -6.56
N HIS A 17 -6.26 10.40 -6.62
CA HIS A 17 -4.99 9.73 -6.29
C HIS A 17 -4.05 9.56 -7.49
N SER A 18 -4.45 10.01 -8.68
CA SER A 18 -3.65 9.85 -9.89
C SER A 18 -2.36 10.67 -9.82
N MET A 19 -1.25 10.02 -10.16
CA MET A 19 0.05 10.68 -10.29
C MET A 19 0.29 11.24 -11.71
N SER A 20 -0.58 10.92 -12.66
CA SER A 20 -0.46 11.38 -14.06
C SER A 20 -0.40 12.91 -14.19
N PRO A 21 -1.18 13.73 -13.44
CA PRO A 21 -1.03 15.18 -13.51
C PRO A 21 0.37 15.67 -13.14
N LEU A 22 1.04 15.04 -12.17
CA LEU A 22 2.40 15.43 -11.79
C LEU A 22 3.39 15.13 -12.94
N LEU A 23 3.30 13.92 -13.50
CA LEU A 23 4.17 13.47 -14.60
C LEU A 23 3.96 14.29 -15.87
N GLN A 24 2.72 14.43 -16.32
CA GLN A 24 2.40 15.04 -17.61
C GLN A 24 2.70 16.54 -17.63
N ASN A 25 2.45 17.25 -16.51
CA ASN A 25 2.86 18.65 -16.39
C ASN A 25 4.38 18.80 -16.27
N HIS A 26 5.09 17.84 -15.67
CA HIS A 26 6.56 17.83 -15.65
C HIS A 26 7.11 17.65 -17.07
N TYR A 27 6.59 16.70 -17.86
CA TYR A 27 6.98 16.52 -19.26
C TYR A 27 6.72 17.77 -20.11
N ALA A 28 5.56 18.42 -19.94
CA ALA A 28 5.25 19.68 -20.61
C ALA A 28 6.25 20.79 -20.26
N LYS A 29 6.61 20.91 -18.99
CA LYS A 29 7.60 21.90 -18.53
C LYS A 29 8.98 21.63 -19.13
N ARG A 30 9.47 20.38 -19.12
CA ARG A 30 10.83 20.05 -19.58
C ARG A 30 10.98 20.13 -21.10
N THR A 31 9.94 19.76 -21.84
CA THR A 31 9.94 19.84 -23.31
C THR A 31 9.54 21.21 -23.86
N GLY A 32 9.17 22.17 -23.00
CA GLY A 32 8.77 23.52 -23.39
C GLY A 32 7.41 23.62 -24.08
N VAL A 33 6.58 22.56 -24.02
CA VAL A 33 5.26 22.54 -24.62
C VAL A 33 4.27 23.28 -23.72
N ASN A 34 3.54 24.25 -24.27
CA ASN A 34 2.48 24.98 -23.58
C ASN A 34 1.22 24.11 -23.39
N LEU A 35 1.28 23.19 -22.43
CA LEU A 35 0.25 22.21 -22.12
C LEU A 35 0.01 22.13 -20.62
N ALA A 36 -1.26 22.02 -20.22
CA ALA A 36 -1.65 21.71 -18.85
C ALA A 36 -2.40 20.38 -18.82
N TYR A 37 -2.13 19.58 -17.79
CA TYR A 37 -2.78 18.30 -17.57
C TYR A 37 -3.59 18.29 -16.27
N VAL A 38 -4.87 17.92 -16.32
CA VAL A 38 -5.77 17.96 -15.16
C VAL A 38 -6.60 16.67 -14.97
N PRO A 39 -6.94 16.31 -13.72
CA PRO A 39 -7.83 15.18 -13.45
C PRO A 39 -9.32 15.56 -13.60
N TYR A 40 -10.09 14.68 -14.21
CA TYR A 40 -11.54 14.78 -14.38
C TYR A 40 -12.23 13.57 -13.76
N LYS A 41 -13.05 13.82 -12.73
CA LYS A 41 -13.87 12.78 -12.11
C LYS A 41 -15.12 12.56 -12.97
N VAL A 42 -15.22 11.40 -13.60
CA VAL A 42 -16.32 11.06 -14.53
C VAL A 42 -17.00 9.80 -14.04
N LYS A 43 -18.28 9.87 -13.71
CA LYS A 43 -19.08 8.66 -13.42
C LYS A 43 -19.43 7.93 -14.72
N GLU A 44 -19.71 6.63 -14.65
CA GLU A 44 -19.94 5.79 -15.83
C GLU A 44 -21.10 6.29 -16.69
N GLU A 45 -22.19 6.72 -16.05
CA GLU A 45 -23.37 7.29 -16.72
C GLU A 45 -23.09 8.58 -17.50
N ASN A 46 -22.00 9.28 -17.17
CA ASN A 46 -21.61 10.54 -17.79
C ASN A 46 -20.46 10.39 -18.80
N LEU A 47 -19.98 9.16 -19.05
CA LEU A 47 -18.79 8.92 -19.85
C LEU A 47 -18.94 9.45 -21.29
N GLN A 48 -20.09 9.22 -21.92
CA GLN A 48 -20.37 9.71 -23.26
C GLN A 48 -20.29 11.24 -23.32
N SER A 49 -21.06 11.92 -22.47
CA SER A 49 -21.09 13.39 -22.42
C SER A 49 -19.72 13.99 -22.07
N ALA A 50 -18.91 13.29 -21.27
CA ALA A 50 -17.56 13.72 -20.97
C ALA A 50 -16.63 13.66 -22.19
N VAL A 51 -16.69 12.60 -23.01
CA VAL A 51 -15.89 12.46 -24.23
C VAL A 51 -16.33 13.48 -25.29
N GLU A 52 -17.64 13.63 -25.51
CA GLU A 52 -18.21 14.61 -26.45
C GLU A 52 -17.90 16.04 -26.01
N GLY A 53 -18.07 16.35 -24.73
CA GLY A 53 -17.76 17.64 -24.14
C GLY A 53 -16.27 17.97 -24.20
N ALA A 54 -15.39 16.99 -23.95
CA ALA A 54 -13.95 17.18 -24.11
C ALA A 54 -13.59 17.53 -25.56
N TYR A 55 -14.22 16.86 -26.54
CA TYR A 55 -14.03 17.21 -27.93
C TYR A 55 -14.49 18.65 -28.22
N ALA A 56 -15.70 19.03 -27.78
CA ALA A 56 -16.26 20.36 -27.96
C ALA A 56 -15.43 21.48 -27.30
N LEU A 57 -14.84 21.21 -26.13
CA LEU A 57 -13.96 22.14 -25.39
C LEU A 57 -12.54 22.23 -25.95
N ASN A 58 -12.28 21.63 -27.11
CA ASN A 58 -10.98 21.60 -27.76
C ASN A 58 -9.85 20.93 -26.94
N ILE A 59 -10.19 19.95 -26.07
CA ILE A 59 -9.19 19.17 -25.33
C ILE A 59 -8.37 18.34 -26.33
N LEU A 60 -7.05 18.36 -26.16
CA LEU A 60 -6.09 17.73 -27.08
C LEU A 60 -6.05 16.20 -26.93
N GLY A 61 -6.19 15.72 -25.69
CA GLY A 61 -6.11 14.30 -25.40
C GLY A 61 -6.44 13.98 -23.96
N LEU A 62 -6.80 12.72 -23.72
CA LEU A 62 -7.21 12.25 -22.39
C LEU A 62 -6.58 10.89 -22.11
N ASN A 63 -6.02 10.67 -20.93
CA ASN A 63 -5.91 9.31 -20.43
C ASN A 63 -7.26 8.84 -19.90
N VAL A 64 -7.46 7.53 -19.95
CA VAL A 64 -8.64 6.83 -19.43
C VAL A 64 -8.15 5.75 -18.47
N THR A 65 -8.71 5.72 -17.26
CA THR A 65 -8.43 4.63 -16.32
C THR A 65 -9.72 4.09 -15.71
N VAL A 66 -9.58 3.19 -14.72
CA VAL A 66 -10.69 2.50 -14.05
C VAL A 66 -11.81 3.51 -13.68
N PRO A 67 -13.08 3.19 -13.98
CA PRO A 67 -13.60 1.96 -14.60
C PRO A 67 -13.74 2.01 -16.14
N HIS A 68 -13.28 3.08 -16.82
CA HIS A 68 -13.77 3.44 -18.16
C HIS A 68 -13.04 2.83 -19.35
N LYS A 69 -11.91 2.13 -19.13
CA LYS A 69 -11.01 1.69 -20.23
C LYS A 69 -11.70 0.87 -21.32
N GLN A 70 -12.73 0.10 -20.99
CA GLN A 70 -13.49 -0.69 -21.97
C GLN A 70 -14.69 0.09 -22.52
N THR A 71 -15.49 0.70 -21.64
CA THR A 71 -16.73 1.40 -22.02
C THR A 71 -16.47 2.60 -22.93
N VAL A 72 -15.32 3.28 -22.76
CA VAL A 72 -14.96 4.46 -23.56
C VAL A 72 -14.89 4.15 -25.06
N MET A 73 -14.54 2.91 -25.44
CA MET A 73 -14.36 2.49 -26.83
C MET A 73 -15.60 2.72 -27.70
N LYS A 74 -16.80 2.68 -27.09
CA LYS A 74 -18.09 2.92 -27.77
C LYS A 74 -18.26 4.36 -28.27
N TYR A 75 -17.48 5.30 -27.73
CA TYR A 75 -17.61 6.73 -27.96
C TYR A 75 -16.42 7.30 -28.75
N LEU A 76 -15.61 6.42 -29.36
CA LEU A 76 -14.42 6.81 -30.12
C LEU A 76 -14.70 6.78 -31.62
N LYS A 77 -13.96 7.61 -32.35
CA LYS A 77 -14.06 7.69 -33.81
C LYS A 77 -13.26 6.59 -34.50
N ASP A 78 -12.12 6.24 -33.90
CA ASP A 78 -11.22 5.20 -34.38
C ASP A 78 -10.50 4.56 -33.17
N ILE A 79 -9.95 3.36 -33.36
CA ILE A 79 -9.21 2.63 -32.33
C ILE A 79 -7.97 2.02 -32.97
N ASP A 80 -6.82 2.22 -32.34
CA ASP A 80 -5.56 1.58 -32.72
C ASP A 80 -5.67 0.05 -32.67
N GLU A 81 -4.99 -0.65 -33.58
CA GLU A 81 -5.04 -2.11 -33.71
C GLU A 81 -4.72 -2.81 -32.39
N THR A 82 -3.68 -2.38 -31.68
CA THR A 82 -3.29 -2.97 -30.39
C THR A 82 -4.38 -2.73 -29.33
N ALA A 83 -4.98 -1.53 -29.31
CA ALA A 83 -6.05 -1.21 -28.38
C ALA A 83 -7.36 -1.98 -28.68
N ALA A 84 -7.66 -2.21 -29.96
CA ALA A 84 -8.78 -3.01 -30.42
C ALA A 84 -8.61 -4.48 -30.03
N ASP A 85 -7.42 -5.04 -30.28
CA ASP A 85 -7.06 -6.40 -29.87
C ASP A 85 -7.22 -6.58 -28.36
N ILE A 86 -6.61 -5.68 -27.57
CA ILE A 86 -6.71 -5.69 -26.10
C ILE A 86 -8.13 -5.41 -25.61
N GLY A 87 -9.01 -4.82 -26.42
CA GLY A 87 -10.35 -4.44 -25.98
C GLY A 87 -10.32 -3.46 -24.81
N ALA A 88 -9.31 -2.59 -24.75
CA ALA A 88 -9.19 -1.55 -23.73
C ALA A 88 -8.36 -0.37 -24.24
N VAL A 89 -8.85 0.83 -23.99
CA VAL A 89 -8.20 2.11 -24.34
C VAL A 89 -7.84 2.86 -23.06
N ASN A 90 -6.60 3.32 -22.94
CA ASN A 90 -6.13 4.16 -21.84
C ASN A 90 -5.65 5.56 -22.29
N THR A 91 -5.60 5.82 -23.60
CA THR A 91 -5.15 7.11 -24.17
C THR A 91 -6.01 7.49 -25.37
N LEU A 92 -6.60 8.68 -25.32
CA LEU A 92 -7.39 9.29 -26.39
C LEU A 92 -6.55 10.40 -27.02
N VAL A 93 -6.44 10.37 -28.35
CA VAL A 93 -5.76 11.39 -29.14
C VAL A 93 -6.79 12.05 -30.05
N ARG A 94 -6.90 13.38 -29.97
CA ARG A 94 -7.87 14.12 -30.77
C ARG A 94 -7.58 13.95 -32.27
N MET A 95 -8.63 13.72 -33.04
CA MET A 95 -8.61 13.70 -34.51
C MET A 95 -9.83 14.42 -35.06
N GLU A 96 -9.94 14.53 -36.38
CA GLU A 96 -11.12 15.13 -37.00
C GLU A 96 -12.40 14.35 -36.62
N GLY A 97 -13.37 15.04 -36.05
CA GLY A 97 -14.67 14.48 -35.69
C GLY A 97 -14.71 13.67 -34.39
N GLY A 98 -13.60 13.58 -33.62
CA GLY A 98 -13.61 12.90 -32.32
C GLY A 98 -12.23 12.54 -31.80
N TYR A 99 -12.12 11.35 -31.18
CA TYR A 99 -10.87 10.83 -30.65
C TYR A 99 -10.54 9.46 -31.24
N LYS A 100 -9.24 9.22 -31.46
CA LYS A 100 -8.69 7.88 -31.66
C LYS A 100 -8.20 7.31 -30.34
N GLY A 101 -8.57 6.06 -30.05
CA GLY A 101 -8.16 5.33 -28.85
C GLY A 101 -6.88 4.53 -29.03
N TYR A 102 -5.99 4.59 -28.05
CA TYR A 102 -4.74 3.84 -27.97
C TYR A 102 -4.61 3.13 -26.62
N ASN A 103 -3.74 2.11 -26.58
CA ASN A 103 -3.34 1.43 -25.36
C ASN A 103 -1.83 1.58 -25.16
N THR A 104 -1.44 2.38 -24.17
CA THR A 104 -0.04 2.64 -23.81
C THR A 104 0.46 1.78 -22.65
N ASP A 105 -0.41 0.99 -22.01
CA ASP A 105 -0.01 0.08 -20.92
C ASP A 105 0.91 -1.03 -21.46
N VAL A 106 0.59 -1.62 -22.62
CA VAL A 106 1.42 -2.67 -23.25
C VAL A 106 2.81 -2.17 -23.62
N PRO A 107 2.97 -1.13 -24.47
CA PRO A 107 4.30 -0.66 -24.83
C PRO A 107 5.03 -0.03 -23.63
N GLY A 108 4.30 0.51 -22.64
CA GLY A 108 4.88 0.98 -21.38
C GLY A 108 5.50 -0.16 -20.55
N LEU A 109 4.77 -1.28 -20.41
CA LEU A 109 5.27 -2.46 -19.72
C LEU A 109 6.42 -3.12 -20.49
N LEU A 110 6.34 -3.20 -21.82
CA LEU A 110 7.43 -3.72 -22.66
C LEU A 110 8.71 -2.90 -22.48
N ARG A 111 8.61 -1.56 -22.57
CA ARG A 111 9.74 -0.67 -22.34
C ARG A 111 10.31 -0.83 -20.93
N SER A 112 9.45 -1.02 -19.92
CA SER A 112 9.93 -1.22 -18.54
C SER A 112 10.75 -2.49 -18.34
N ILE A 113 10.42 -3.59 -19.02
CA ILE A 113 11.17 -4.84 -18.87
C ILE A 113 12.45 -4.85 -19.73
N GLN A 114 12.42 -4.16 -20.87
CA GLN A 114 13.59 -4.02 -21.74
C GLN A 114 14.70 -3.20 -21.07
N GLU A 115 14.34 -2.13 -20.34
CA GLU A 115 15.29 -1.35 -19.54
C GLU A 115 16.00 -2.21 -18.48
N GLU A 116 15.29 -3.20 -17.93
CA GLU A 116 15.85 -4.16 -16.96
C GLU A 116 16.66 -5.30 -17.60
N GLY A 117 16.78 -5.30 -18.93
CA GLY A 117 17.46 -6.35 -19.69
C GLY A 117 16.71 -7.68 -19.75
N ILE A 118 15.41 -7.69 -19.46
CA ILE A 118 14.58 -8.91 -19.46
C ILE A 118 14.16 -9.24 -20.90
N VAL A 119 14.46 -10.46 -21.33
CA VAL A 119 14.08 -10.98 -22.66
C VAL A 119 12.99 -12.04 -22.51
N ILE A 120 11.93 -11.92 -23.33
CA ILE A 120 10.76 -12.83 -23.33
C ILE A 120 10.85 -13.92 -24.41
N LYS A 121 11.49 -13.62 -25.55
CA LYS A 121 11.53 -14.53 -26.69
C LYS A 121 11.99 -15.93 -26.30
N ASP A 122 11.19 -16.93 -26.67
CA ASP A 122 11.38 -18.36 -26.39
C ASP A 122 11.37 -18.75 -24.89
N ARG A 123 11.07 -17.79 -24.00
CA ARG A 123 11.07 -17.99 -22.55
C ARG A 123 9.71 -18.46 -22.03
N ALA A 124 9.74 -19.32 -21.02
CA ALA A 124 8.54 -19.69 -20.28
C ALA A 124 8.21 -18.61 -19.24
N CYS A 125 6.94 -18.21 -19.19
CA CYS A 125 6.45 -17.11 -18.37
C CYS A 125 5.36 -17.58 -17.40
N ILE A 126 5.25 -16.85 -16.29
CA ILE A 126 4.15 -16.97 -15.33
C ILE A 126 3.42 -15.62 -15.29
N LEU A 127 2.10 -15.64 -15.39
CA LEU A 127 1.26 -14.46 -15.23
C LEU A 127 0.30 -14.70 -14.07
N ILE A 128 0.35 -13.83 -13.07
CA ILE A 128 -0.55 -13.88 -11.92
C ILE A 128 -1.59 -12.77 -12.09
N GLY A 129 -2.84 -13.16 -12.31
CA GLY A 129 -3.98 -12.24 -12.49
C GLY A 129 -4.45 -12.11 -13.93
N ALA A 130 -5.77 -12.10 -14.11
CA ALA A 130 -6.45 -11.91 -15.39
C ALA A 130 -7.21 -10.57 -15.47
N GLY A 131 -6.70 -9.53 -14.81
CA GLY A 131 -7.26 -8.17 -14.82
C GLY A 131 -6.82 -7.35 -16.04
N GLY A 132 -7.07 -6.03 -16.05
CA GLY A 132 -6.65 -5.15 -17.15
C GLY A 132 -5.14 -5.14 -17.38
N ALA A 133 -4.35 -5.03 -16.30
CA ALA A 133 -2.89 -5.14 -16.37
C ALA A 133 -2.45 -6.56 -16.79
N GLY A 134 -3.14 -7.60 -16.30
CA GLY A 134 -2.88 -8.98 -16.71
C GLY A 134 -3.15 -9.22 -18.19
N LYS A 135 -4.19 -8.60 -18.75
CA LYS A 135 -4.49 -8.64 -20.18
C LYS A 135 -3.38 -8.01 -21.02
N ALA A 136 -2.87 -6.85 -20.59
CA ALA A 136 -1.73 -6.19 -21.22
C ALA A 136 -0.46 -7.05 -21.14
N ALA A 137 -0.16 -7.63 -19.97
CA ALA A 137 0.99 -8.51 -19.78
C ALA A 137 0.90 -9.78 -20.65
N ALA A 138 -0.26 -10.43 -20.70
CA ALA A 138 -0.46 -11.64 -21.51
C ALA A 138 -0.30 -11.37 -23.01
N TYR A 139 -0.86 -10.25 -23.49
CA TYR A 139 -0.69 -9.80 -24.88
C TYR A 139 0.78 -9.55 -25.21
N MET A 140 1.47 -8.79 -24.36
CA MET A 140 2.88 -8.46 -24.53
C MET A 140 3.74 -9.72 -24.55
N MET A 141 3.57 -10.63 -23.59
CA MET A 141 4.31 -11.90 -23.56
C MET A 141 4.07 -12.74 -24.83
N ALA A 142 2.84 -12.82 -25.30
CA ALA A 142 2.50 -13.60 -26.50
C ALA A 142 3.10 -12.99 -27.77
N LYS A 143 3.02 -11.67 -27.94
CA LYS A 143 3.60 -10.95 -29.09
C LYS A 143 5.13 -10.98 -29.10
N GLU A 144 5.77 -10.89 -27.92
CA GLU A 144 7.23 -10.99 -27.77
C GLU A 144 7.77 -12.43 -27.85
N GLY A 145 6.91 -13.41 -28.10
CA GLY A 145 7.32 -14.78 -28.42
C GLY A 145 7.61 -15.67 -27.20
N ALA A 146 6.92 -15.46 -26.06
CA ALA A 146 6.99 -16.40 -24.94
C ALA A 146 6.69 -17.83 -25.39
N SER A 147 7.47 -18.82 -24.95
CA SER A 147 7.26 -20.21 -25.36
C SER A 147 5.99 -20.80 -24.74
N VAL A 148 5.69 -20.44 -23.49
CA VAL A 148 4.45 -20.77 -22.76
C VAL A 148 4.17 -19.70 -21.70
N ILE A 149 2.90 -19.44 -21.40
CA ILE A 149 2.44 -18.54 -20.34
C ILE A 149 1.55 -19.34 -19.38
N TYR A 150 2.01 -19.59 -18.15
CA TYR A 150 1.17 -20.15 -17.10
C TYR A 150 0.36 -19.03 -16.44
N LEU A 151 -0.94 -18.99 -16.71
CA LEU A 151 -1.85 -17.97 -16.20
C LEU A 151 -2.51 -18.45 -14.90
N LEU A 152 -2.07 -17.90 -13.77
CA LEU A 152 -2.62 -18.16 -12.45
C LEU A 152 -3.68 -17.11 -12.11
N ASN A 153 -4.90 -17.53 -11.79
CA ASN A 153 -5.95 -16.58 -11.41
C ASN A 153 -7.01 -17.22 -10.50
N ARG A 154 -7.60 -16.41 -9.61
CA ARG A 154 -8.67 -16.86 -8.70
C ARG A 154 -9.97 -17.21 -9.44
N SER A 155 -10.32 -16.44 -10.46
CA SER A 155 -11.55 -16.68 -11.25
C SER A 155 -11.19 -17.53 -12.46
N LYS A 156 -11.68 -18.78 -12.47
CA LYS A 156 -11.50 -19.71 -13.58
C LYS A 156 -12.05 -19.15 -14.90
N GLU A 157 -13.25 -18.58 -14.86
CA GLU A 157 -13.90 -17.98 -16.03
C GLU A 157 -13.04 -16.87 -16.67
N LYS A 158 -12.56 -15.91 -15.86
CA LYS A 158 -11.68 -14.84 -16.37
C LYS A 158 -10.37 -15.39 -16.94
N ALA A 159 -9.81 -16.44 -16.33
CA ALA A 159 -8.60 -17.08 -16.82
C ALA A 159 -8.82 -17.76 -18.19
N MET A 160 -9.94 -18.48 -18.33
CA MET A 160 -10.32 -19.15 -19.57
C MET A 160 -10.57 -18.14 -20.69
N HIS A 161 -11.34 -17.08 -20.44
CA HIS A 161 -11.57 -16.03 -21.43
C HIS A 161 -10.28 -15.34 -21.87
N LEU A 162 -9.36 -15.06 -20.94
CA LEU A 162 -8.06 -14.48 -21.28
C LEU A 162 -7.21 -15.46 -22.11
N THR A 163 -7.20 -16.74 -21.74
CA THR A 163 -6.50 -17.81 -22.46
C THR A 163 -6.97 -17.93 -23.90
N GLU A 164 -8.27 -18.08 -24.12
CA GLU A 164 -8.86 -18.21 -25.45
C GLU A 164 -8.56 -17.00 -26.34
N TRP A 165 -8.65 -15.81 -25.76
CA TRP A 165 -8.35 -14.57 -26.46
C TRP A 165 -6.88 -14.48 -26.87
N VAL A 166 -5.93 -14.71 -25.96
CA VAL A 166 -4.50 -14.66 -26.29
C VAL A 166 -4.11 -15.76 -27.27
N ASN A 167 -4.60 -16.98 -27.10
CA ASN A 167 -4.26 -18.10 -28.00
C ASN A 167 -4.78 -17.85 -29.43
N ARG A 168 -5.98 -17.29 -29.57
CA ARG A 168 -6.51 -16.87 -30.88
C ARG A 168 -5.64 -15.80 -31.51
N LEU A 169 -5.24 -14.79 -30.72
CA LEU A 169 -4.38 -13.70 -31.16
C LEU A 169 -2.98 -14.17 -31.57
N ALA A 170 -2.40 -15.11 -30.83
CA ALA A 170 -1.10 -15.69 -31.11
C ALA A 170 -1.13 -16.73 -32.24
N GLY A 171 -2.30 -17.21 -32.64
CA GLY A 171 -2.46 -18.30 -33.61
C GLY A 171 -1.93 -19.65 -33.12
N ARG A 172 -1.70 -19.81 -31.80
CA ARG A 172 -1.18 -21.03 -31.18
C ARG A 172 -1.59 -21.15 -29.72
N ASP A 173 -1.52 -22.35 -29.17
CA ASP A 173 -1.78 -22.62 -27.76
C ASP A 173 -0.56 -22.24 -26.89
N VAL A 174 -0.50 -20.97 -26.49
CA VAL A 174 0.61 -20.40 -25.71
C VAL A 174 0.25 -20.23 -24.23
N VAL A 175 -1.02 -20.00 -23.90
CA VAL A 175 -1.48 -19.79 -22.52
C VAL A 175 -2.03 -21.06 -21.91
N ARG A 176 -1.60 -21.38 -20.69
CA ARG A 176 -2.11 -22.50 -19.88
C ARG A 176 -2.71 -21.95 -18.58
N PRO A 177 -4.05 -21.93 -18.44
CA PRO A 177 -4.70 -21.41 -17.24
C PRO A 177 -4.59 -22.43 -16.09
N LEU A 178 -4.28 -21.92 -14.89
CA LEU A 178 -4.20 -22.68 -13.64
C LEU A 178 -4.92 -21.91 -12.53
N ALA A 179 -5.50 -22.65 -11.58
CA ALA A 179 -5.93 -22.05 -10.31
C ALA A 179 -4.71 -21.63 -9.48
N LEU A 180 -4.85 -20.66 -8.59
CA LEU A 180 -3.75 -20.23 -7.72
C LEU A 180 -3.23 -21.36 -6.81
N GLU A 181 -4.13 -22.23 -6.35
CA GLU A 181 -3.81 -23.40 -5.53
C GLU A 181 -3.05 -24.50 -6.31
N ASP A 182 -3.15 -24.49 -7.64
CA ASP A 182 -2.53 -25.45 -8.56
C ASP A 182 -1.15 -24.97 -9.07
N HIS A 183 -0.49 -24.06 -8.34
CA HIS A 183 0.80 -23.49 -8.75
C HIS A 183 1.95 -24.53 -8.72
N ASP A 184 1.80 -25.60 -7.96
CA ASP A 184 2.68 -26.76 -7.90
C ASP A 184 2.73 -27.52 -9.23
N LYS A 185 1.65 -27.49 -10.03
CA LYS A 185 1.57 -28.10 -11.36
C LYS A 185 2.44 -27.41 -12.42
N ILE A 186 2.97 -26.23 -12.13
CA ILE A 186 3.95 -25.57 -13.00
C ILE A 186 5.26 -26.39 -12.93
N PRO A 187 5.79 -26.86 -14.07
CA PRO A 187 7.02 -27.64 -14.10
C PRO A 187 8.20 -26.94 -13.41
N GLU A 188 9.19 -27.72 -13.00
CA GLU A 188 10.46 -27.15 -12.53
C GLU A 188 11.14 -26.36 -13.66
N GLY A 189 11.70 -25.20 -13.30
CA GLY A 189 12.29 -24.29 -14.27
C GLY A 189 12.62 -22.92 -13.70
N LYS A 190 13.02 -22.02 -14.58
CA LYS A 190 13.32 -20.61 -14.26
C LYS A 190 12.50 -19.70 -15.16
N TYR A 191 11.45 -19.13 -14.58
CA TYR A 191 10.43 -18.37 -15.29
C TYR A 191 10.67 -16.86 -15.18
N PHE A 192 10.17 -16.12 -16.17
CA PHE A 192 9.83 -14.70 -16.00
C PHE A 192 8.40 -14.59 -15.47
N ALA A 193 8.20 -13.89 -14.35
CA ALA A 193 6.89 -13.73 -13.74
C ALA A 193 6.37 -12.28 -13.86
N VAL A 194 5.08 -12.12 -14.13
CA VAL A 194 4.38 -10.84 -13.95
C VAL A 194 3.26 -11.03 -12.93
N GLN A 195 3.36 -10.34 -11.79
CA GLN A 195 2.25 -10.15 -10.87
C GLN A 195 1.45 -8.95 -11.40
N SER A 196 0.16 -9.16 -11.69
CA SER A 196 -0.76 -8.14 -12.21
C SER A 196 -2.00 -7.88 -11.33
N THR A 197 -2.01 -8.39 -10.10
CA THR A 197 -3.12 -8.26 -9.15
C THR A 197 -2.88 -7.12 -8.16
N SER A 198 -3.90 -6.77 -7.37
CA SER A 198 -3.75 -5.81 -6.27
C SER A 198 -3.26 -6.44 -4.95
N VAL A 199 -2.93 -7.73 -4.91
CA VAL A 199 -2.43 -8.40 -3.69
C VAL A 199 -1.02 -7.90 -3.37
N GLY A 200 -0.80 -7.40 -2.15
CA GLY A 200 0.44 -6.74 -1.74
C GLY A 200 0.42 -5.21 -1.96
N MET A 201 -0.63 -4.67 -2.58
CA MET A 201 -0.80 -3.22 -2.75
C MET A 201 -1.29 -2.57 -1.46
N HIS A 202 -0.88 -1.32 -1.20
CA HIS A 202 -1.41 -0.54 -0.09
C HIS A 202 -2.96 -0.50 -0.11
N PRO A 203 -3.63 -0.69 1.03
CA PRO A 203 -3.09 -0.79 2.39
C PRO A 203 -2.68 -2.21 2.84
N LYS A 204 -2.94 -3.26 2.05
CA LYS A 204 -2.70 -4.65 2.44
C LYS A 204 -1.35 -5.15 1.91
N VAL A 205 -0.27 -4.62 2.49
CA VAL A 205 1.09 -4.81 1.98
C VAL A 205 1.75 -6.14 2.36
N GLY A 206 1.31 -6.77 3.45
CA GLY A 206 1.93 -7.98 4.01
C GLY A 206 1.54 -9.31 3.36
N ALA A 207 0.76 -9.29 2.27
CA ALA A 207 0.27 -10.49 1.59
C ALA A 207 0.91 -10.64 0.21
N ALA A 208 1.13 -11.89 -0.22
CA ALA A 208 1.51 -12.22 -1.58
C ALA A 208 0.40 -13.03 -2.29
N PRO A 209 0.39 -13.09 -3.64
CA PRO A 209 -0.62 -13.88 -4.34
C PRO A 209 -0.57 -15.38 -4.01
N ILE A 210 0.62 -15.90 -3.70
CA ILE A 210 0.90 -17.28 -3.30
C ILE A 210 1.83 -17.23 -2.10
N GLU A 211 1.49 -17.89 -1.01
CA GLU A 211 2.29 -17.84 0.23
C GLU A 211 3.33 -18.97 0.32
N ASP A 212 3.28 -19.97 -0.57
CA ASP A 212 4.23 -21.08 -0.62
C ASP A 212 5.62 -20.61 -1.09
N PRO A 213 6.69 -20.74 -0.27
CA PRO A 213 8.05 -20.36 -0.66
C PRO A 213 8.59 -21.12 -1.89
N SER A 214 8.21 -22.39 -2.08
CA SER A 214 8.72 -23.23 -3.16
C SER A 214 8.30 -22.72 -4.55
N PHE A 215 7.17 -22.01 -4.63
CA PHE A 215 6.73 -21.34 -5.85
C PHE A 215 7.76 -20.32 -6.35
N TYR A 216 8.41 -19.60 -5.43
CA TYR A 216 9.34 -18.53 -5.76
C TYR A 216 10.69 -19.04 -6.26
N GLU A 217 11.08 -20.27 -5.89
CA GLU A 217 12.29 -20.92 -6.40
C GLU A 217 12.23 -21.12 -7.93
N LYS A 218 11.02 -21.19 -8.50
CA LYS A 218 10.79 -21.29 -9.94
C LYS A 218 10.98 -19.94 -10.66
N ILE A 219 11.00 -18.82 -9.94
CA ILE A 219 11.02 -17.47 -10.55
C ILE A 219 12.46 -16.96 -10.59
N SER A 220 12.95 -16.67 -11.81
CA SER A 220 14.27 -16.04 -12.01
C SER A 220 14.20 -14.53 -12.02
N GLU A 221 13.20 -13.99 -12.70
CA GLU A 221 12.99 -12.56 -12.86
C GLU A 221 11.50 -12.26 -12.76
N ALA A 222 11.14 -11.14 -12.15
CA ALA A 222 9.75 -10.77 -11.98
C ALA A 222 9.50 -9.27 -12.13
N VAL A 223 8.31 -8.94 -12.61
CA VAL A 223 7.71 -7.60 -12.48
C VAL A 223 6.47 -7.73 -11.61
N ASP A 224 6.35 -6.86 -10.62
CA ASP A 224 5.08 -6.58 -9.95
C ASP A 224 4.53 -5.27 -10.49
N VAL A 225 3.32 -5.24 -11.05
CA VAL A 225 2.72 -3.98 -11.55
C VAL A 225 2.40 -2.98 -10.43
N ILE A 226 2.47 -3.43 -9.17
CA ILE A 226 2.35 -2.56 -7.99
C ILE A 226 3.64 -1.75 -7.83
N TYR A 227 3.49 -0.47 -7.50
CA TYR A 227 4.59 0.43 -7.12
C TYR A 227 4.37 1.09 -5.75
N THR A 228 3.23 0.81 -5.10
CA THR A 228 2.93 1.24 -3.72
C THR A 228 2.44 0.05 -2.91
N PRO A 229 3.28 -0.56 -2.07
CA PRO A 229 4.64 -0.16 -1.69
C PRO A 229 5.67 -0.34 -2.82
N ALA A 230 6.84 0.28 -2.68
CA ALA A 230 7.92 0.20 -3.67
C ALA A 230 8.52 -1.22 -3.77
N LYS A 231 8.37 -2.02 -2.70
CA LYS A 231 8.75 -3.42 -2.63
C LYS A 231 7.59 -4.18 -2.00
N THR A 232 7.00 -5.11 -2.74
CA THR A 232 5.87 -5.92 -2.27
C THR A 232 6.36 -7.23 -1.63
N LYS A 233 5.50 -7.90 -0.85
CA LYS A 233 5.81 -9.22 -0.31
C LYS A 233 6.14 -10.25 -1.39
N PHE A 234 5.49 -10.15 -2.56
CA PHE A 234 5.82 -10.96 -3.74
C PHE A 234 7.27 -10.75 -4.19
N MET A 235 7.71 -9.48 -4.33
CA MET A 235 9.09 -9.16 -4.71
C MET A 235 10.10 -9.65 -3.67
N GLU A 236 9.81 -9.48 -2.37
CA GLU A 236 10.65 -9.98 -1.29
C GLU A 236 10.82 -11.50 -1.35
N ASN A 237 9.75 -12.23 -1.62
CA ASN A 237 9.78 -13.69 -1.72
C ASN A 237 10.57 -14.15 -2.96
N VAL A 238 10.46 -13.47 -4.10
CA VAL A 238 11.29 -13.74 -5.30
C VAL A 238 12.77 -13.54 -4.99
N GLU A 239 13.12 -12.41 -4.37
CA GLU A 239 14.51 -12.12 -4.02
C GLU A 239 15.08 -13.07 -2.96
N ALA A 240 14.27 -13.45 -1.96
CA ALA A 240 14.66 -14.43 -0.95
C ALA A 240 14.95 -15.82 -1.55
N ALA A 241 14.30 -16.16 -2.66
CA ALA A 241 14.55 -17.38 -3.44
C ALA A 241 15.70 -17.23 -4.46
N GLY A 242 16.40 -16.09 -4.47
CA GLY A 242 17.54 -15.82 -5.35
C GLY A 242 17.19 -15.26 -6.73
N GLY A 243 15.91 -14.90 -6.96
CA GLY A 243 15.48 -14.21 -8.17
C GLY A 243 15.67 -12.69 -8.11
N ARG A 244 15.38 -12.02 -9.22
CA ARG A 244 15.35 -10.55 -9.32
C ARG A 244 13.92 -10.07 -9.50
N ALA A 245 13.50 -9.01 -8.80
CA ALA A 245 12.16 -8.45 -8.96
C ALA A 245 12.20 -6.92 -9.08
N VAL A 246 11.34 -6.38 -9.94
CA VAL A 246 11.17 -4.93 -10.12
C VAL A 246 9.70 -4.54 -9.96
N ASN A 247 9.46 -3.31 -9.52
CA ASN A 247 8.10 -2.80 -9.28
C ASN A 247 7.52 -2.11 -10.54
N GLY A 248 6.27 -1.71 -10.44
CA GLY A 248 5.51 -1.16 -11.57
C GLY A 248 5.77 0.32 -11.86
N LEU A 249 6.74 0.97 -11.22
CA LEU A 249 6.97 2.41 -11.38
C LEU A 249 7.37 2.75 -12.83
N ASN A 250 8.24 1.93 -13.44
CA ASN A 250 8.66 2.11 -14.83
C ASN A 250 7.48 2.00 -15.78
N MET A 251 6.58 1.05 -15.54
CA MET A 251 5.35 0.91 -16.32
C MET A 251 4.51 2.20 -16.25
N LEU A 252 4.33 2.78 -15.06
CA LEU A 252 3.63 4.06 -14.86
C LEU A 252 4.32 5.22 -15.61
N LEU A 253 5.64 5.30 -15.58
CA LEU A 253 6.39 6.35 -16.27
C LEU A 253 6.25 6.22 -17.79
N TYR A 254 6.51 5.03 -18.34
CA TYR A 254 6.56 4.84 -19.78
C TYR A 254 5.22 4.87 -20.48
N GLN A 255 4.15 4.36 -19.86
CA GLN A 255 2.80 4.57 -20.41
C GLN A 255 2.47 6.07 -20.50
N GLY A 256 2.98 6.85 -19.53
CA GLY A 256 2.79 8.29 -19.46
C GLY A 256 3.57 9.02 -20.56
N VAL A 257 4.84 8.66 -20.74
CA VAL A 257 5.71 9.17 -21.81
C VAL A 257 5.08 8.89 -23.18
N ILE A 258 4.65 7.65 -23.44
CA ILE A 258 4.06 7.29 -24.74
C ILE A 258 2.77 8.09 -25.00
N SER A 259 1.93 8.24 -23.98
CA SER A 259 0.72 9.08 -24.08
C SER A 259 1.06 10.54 -24.40
N TYR A 260 2.09 11.07 -23.73
CA TYR A 260 2.56 12.44 -23.93
C TYR A 260 3.06 12.68 -25.37
N GLU A 261 3.86 11.75 -25.89
CA GLU A 261 4.41 11.82 -27.25
C GLU A 261 3.30 11.67 -28.31
N LEU A 262 2.26 10.86 -28.05
CA LEU A 262 1.10 10.74 -28.94
C LEU A 262 0.32 12.07 -29.08
N TRP A 263 0.23 12.87 -28.01
CA TRP A 263 -0.42 14.18 -28.06
C TRP A 263 0.46 15.27 -28.67
N ASN A 264 1.78 15.06 -28.68
CA ASN A 264 2.76 16.03 -29.15
C ASN A 264 3.67 15.42 -30.23
N PRO A 265 3.16 15.20 -31.46
CA PRO A 265 3.95 14.65 -32.55
C PRO A 265 5.24 15.43 -32.77
N GLY A 266 6.36 14.72 -32.87
CA GLY A 266 7.70 15.30 -33.04
C GLY A 266 8.41 15.68 -31.73
N VAL A 267 7.73 15.62 -30.58
CA VAL A 267 8.34 15.80 -29.26
C VAL A 267 8.73 14.44 -28.68
N LYS A 268 9.92 14.35 -28.10
CA LYS A 268 10.41 13.18 -27.37
C LYS A 268 10.74 13.56 -25.94
N VAL A 269 10.39 12.68 -25.00
CA VAL A 269 10.81 12.83 -23.60
C VAL A 269 12.17 12.18 -23.46
N ASP A 270 13.20 12.97 -23.17
CA ASP A 270 14.56 12.50 -22.98
C ASP A 270 14.73 11.71 -21.66
N GLU A 271 15.86 11.01 -21.55
CA GLU A 271 16.17 10.15 -20.42
C GLU A 271 16.31 10.93 -19.10
N ASP A 272 16.95 12.11 -19.14
CA ASP A 272 17.10 12.98 -17.97
C ASP A 272 15.74 13.38 -17.39
N THR A 273 14.78 13.73 -18.26
CA THR A 273 13.41 14.06 -17.86
C THR A 273 12.70 12.86 -17.23
N ILE A 274 12.96 11.64 -17.72
CA ILE A 274 12.36 10.42 -17.16
C ILE A 274 12.95 10.10 -15.77
N VAL A 275 14.26 10.29 -15.59
CA VAL A 275 14.95 10.14 -14.28
C VAL A 275 14.44 11.17 -13.27
N GLU A 276 14.22 12.42 -13.68
CA GLU A 276 13.63 13.43 -12.82
C GLU A 276 12.18 13.09 -12.45
N ALA A 277 11.39 12.68 -13.43
CA ALA A 277 10.01 12.26 -13.21
C ALA A 277 9.92 11.09 -12.23
N ARG A 278 10.82 10.10 -12.34
CA ARG A 278 10.97 9.00 -11.38
C ARG A 278 11.24 9.53 -9.97
N THR A 279 12.24 10.39 -9.82
CA THR A 279 12.63 10.99 -8.53
C THR A 279 11.45 11.73 -7.89
N ILE A 280 10.73 12.55 -8.67
CA ILE A 280 9.55 13.29 -8.20
C ILE A 280 8.47 12.35 -7.65
N ILE A 281 8.21 11.23 -8.33
CA ILE A 281 7.24 10.24 -7.87
C ILE A 281 7.71 9.55 -6.60
N GLU A 282 8.96 9.13 -6.55
CA GLU A 282 9.53 8.46 -5.37
C GLU A 282 9.49 9.37 -4.13
N GLU A 283 9.88 10.64 -4.27
CA GLU A 283 9.79 11.64 -3.22
C GLU A 283 8.34 11.87 -2.77
N ARG A 284 7.40 11.96 -3.72
CA ARG A 284 5.97 12.14 -3.39
C ARG A 284 5.40 10.92 -2.67
N LEU A 285 5.79 9.71 -3.06
CA LEU A 285 5.40 8.47 -2.39
C LEU A 285 6.02 8.40 -0.99
N ALA A 286 7.29 8.77 -0.83
CA ALA A 286 7.96 8.83 0.47
C ALA A 286 7.30 9.86 1.41
N ALA A 287 7.00 11.07 0.91
CA ALA A 287 6.30 12.10 1.67
C ALA A 287 4.89 11.67 2.07
N SER A 288 4.15 11.01 1.16
CA SER A 288 2.82 10.46 1.46
C SER A 288 2.89 9.39 2.55
N ARG A 289 3.87 8.47 2.48
CA ARG A 289 4.12 7.46 3.52
C ARG A 289 4.42 8.09 4.87
N LEU A 290 5.29 9.10 4.91
CA LEU A 290 5.62 9.84 6.13
C LEU A 290 4.39 10.58 6.70
N ALA A 291 3.57 11.19 5.83
CA ALA A 291 2.35 11.87 6.24
C ALA A 291 1.29 10.90 6.78
N SER A 292 1.10 9.74 6.14
CA SER A 292 0.21 8.68 6.62
C SER A 292 0.70 8.09 7.94
N ALA A 293 2.00 7.80 8.08
CA ALA A 293 2.58 7.36 9.34
C ALA A 293 2.42 8.39 10.48
N ARG A 294 2.42 9.69 10.16
CA ARG A 294 2.10 10.77 11.12
C ARG A 294 0.62 10.93 11.40
N LYS A 295 -0.28 10.40 10.57
CA LYS A 295 -1.73 10.38 10.84
C LYS A 295 -2.19 9.14 11.60
N ALA A 296 -1.38 8.09 11.67
CA ALA A 296 -1.70 6.92 12.48
C ALA A 296 -1.78 7.29 13.98
N ASN A 297 -2.68 6.62 14.71
CA ASN A 297 -2.76 6.76 16.17
C ASN A 297 -1.42 6.39 16.80
N LEU A 298 -1.03 7.05 17.89
CA LEU A 298 0.16 6.72 18.66
C LEU A 298 -0.26 5.91 19.89
N ILE A 299 0.26 4.70 20.06
CA ILE A 299 -0.15 3.77 21.11
C ILE A 299 1.06 3.49 22.01
N LEU A 300 0.96 3.84 23.28
CA LEU A 300 1.99 3.65 24.28
C LEU A 300 1.74 2.37 25.07
N ILE A 301 2.63 1.39 24.92
CA ILE A 301 2.65 0.16 25.72
C ILE A 301 3.83 0.18 26.70
N GLY A 302 3.79 -0.69 27.70
CA GLY A 302 4.89 -0.89 28.63
C GLY A 302 4.43 -1.21 30.04
N PHE A 303 5.40 -1.54 30.90
CA PHE A 303 5.14 -1.93 32.28
C PHE A 303 4.43 -0.81 33.07
N MET A 304 3.78 -1.15 34.18
CA MET A 304 3.24 -0.12 35.08
C MET A 304 4.38 0.75 35.63
N GLY A 305 4.16 2.05 35.82
CA GLY A 305 5.23 2.98 36.21
C GLY A 305 6.19 3.40 35.07
N ALA A 306 6.04 2.86 33.86
CA ALA A 306 6.80 3.32 32.68
C ALA A 306 6.46 4.77 32.27
N GLY A 307 5.33 5.32 32.74
CA GLY A 307 4.93 6.71 32.45
C GLY A 307 4.09 6.88 31.19
N LYS A 308 3.43 5.82 30.70
CA LYS A 308 2.55 5.85 29.50
C LYS A 308 1.56 7.01 29.51
N THR A 309 0.76 7.13 30.57
CA THR A 309 -0.25 8.19 30.70
C THR A 309 0.42 9.57 30.70
N CYS A 310 1.47 9.79 31.50
CA CYS A 310 2.14 11.09 31.58
C CYS A 310 2.85 11.50 30.27
N VAL A 311 3.52 10.56 29.59
CA VAL A 311 4.13 10.78 28.27
C VAL A 311 3.05 11.05 27.23
N GLY A 312 1.95 10.30 27.28
CA GLY A 312 0.79 10.46 26.43
C GLY A 312 0.16 11.84 26.56
N GLU A 313 -0.13 12.30 27.78
CA GLU A 313 -0.66 13.62 28.07
C GLU A 313 0.27 14.74 27.61
N ALA A 314 1.58 14.61 27.87
CA ALA A 314 2.57 15.60 27.45
C ALA A 314 2.66 15.71 25.92
N TYR A 315 2.63 14.56 25.22
CA TYR A 315 2.58 14.51 23.77
C TYR A 315 1.27 15.13 23.25
N ALA A 316 0.13 14.71 23.79
CA ALA A 316 -1.20 15.20 23.42
C ALA A 316 -1.29 16.73 23.53
N LYS A 317 -0.89 17.27 24.68
CA LYS A 317 -0.86 18.71 24.94
C LYS A 317 0.03 19.47 23.96
N LYS A 318 1.20 18.93 23.62
CA LYS A 318 2.14 19.56 22.69
C LYS A 318 1.60 19.62 21.26
N HIS A 319 0.87 18.59 20.85
CA HIS A 319 0.40 18.44 19.47
C HIS A 319 -1.07 18.81 19.27
N GLY A 320 -1.77 19.24 20.33
CA GLY A 320 -3.20 19.54 20.28
C GLY A 320 -4.04 18.30 19.95
N LEU A 321 -3.65 17.14 20.49
CA LEU A 321 -4.31 15.87 20.25
C LEU A 321 -5.15 15.40 21.44
N THR A 322 -6.10 14.52 21.18
CA THR A 322 -6.89 13.83 22.20
C THR A 322 -6.13 12.62 22.77
N MET A 323 -5.96 12.60 24.09
CA MET A 323 -5.38 11.49 24.85
C MET A 323 -6.48 10.55 25.36
N VAL A 324 -6.29 9.26 25.13
CA VAL A 324 -7.18 8.19 25.60
C VAL A 324 -6.40 7.23 26.48
N ASP A 325 -6.94 6.90 27.65
CA ASP A 325 -6.40 5.84 28.51
C ASP A 325 -7.40 4.68 28.55
N THR A 326 -6.97 3.47 28.13
CA THR A 326 -7.89 2.32 28.06
C THR A 326 -8.38 1.89 29.43
N ASP A 327 -7.56 2.04 30.47
CA ASP A 327 -7.94 1.70 31.85
C ASP A 327 -8.99 2.69 32.38
N TYR A 328 -9.03 3.92 31.84
CA TYR A 328 -10.11 4.87 32.12
C TYR A 328 -11.39 4.48 31.38
N LEU A 329 -11.34 4.22 30.07
CA LEU A 329 -12.52 3.86 29.27
C LEU A 329 -13.21 2.59 29.80
N ILE A 330 -12.45 1.57 30.18
CA ILE A 330 -13.00 0.33 30.75
C ILE A 330 -13.72 0.61 32.07
N ARG A 331 -13.17 1.47 32.94
CA ARG A 331 -13.82 1.85 34.20
C ARG A 331 -15.09 2.64 33.97
N GLU A 332 -15.06 3.57 33.03
CA GLU A 332 -16.23 4.36 32.66
C GLU A 332 -17.36 3.48 32.14
N GLU A 333 -17.06 2.55 31.24
CA GLU A 333 -18.03 1.59 30.69
C GLU A 333 -18.54 0.59 31.73
N ALA A 334 -17.67 0.15 32.64
CA ALA A 334 -18.03 -0.80 33.70
C ALA A 334 -18.81 -0.16 34.87
N GLY A 335 -18.71 1.17 35.04
CA GLY A 335 -19.26 1.91 36.17
C GLY A 335 -18.61 1.57 37.53
N THR A 336 -17.44 0.93 37.54
CA THR A 336 -16.75 0.47 38.76
C THR A 336 -15.22 0.50 38.60
N SER A 337 -14.47 0.30 39.68
CA SER A 337 -13.01 0.30 39.66
C SER A 337 -12.43 -0.99 39.08
N ILE A 338 -11.20 -0.95 38.55
CA ILE A 338 -10.53 -2.15 38.05
C ILE A 338 -10.38 -3.18 39.17
N SER A 339 -10.02 -2.75 40.38
CA SER A 339 -9.89 -3.65 41.54
C SER A 339 -11.19 -4.40 41.83
N ASP A 340 -12.34 -3.75 41.70
CA ASP A 340 -13.64 -4.37 41.90
C ASP A 340 -13.99 -5.32 40.76
N ILE A 341 -13.66 -4.98 39.50
CA ILE A 341 -13.82 -5.92 38.37
C ILE A 341 -13.03 -7.21 38.62
N PHE A 342 -11.78 -7.09 39.09
CA PHE A 342 -10.96 -8.25 39.42
C PHE A 342 -11.54 -9.07 40.58
N ALA A 343 -12.04 -8.41 41.63
CA ALA A 343 -12.60 -9.07 42.81
C ALA A 343 -13.94 -9.77 42.51
N GLU A 344 -14.83 -9.13 41.74
CA GLU A 344 -16.19 -9.62 41.48
C GLU A 344 -16.27 -10.55 40.25
N ARG A 345 -15.50 -10.25 39.20
CA ARG A 345 -15.64 -10.86 37.87
C ARG A 345 -14.39 -11.59 37.38
N GLY A 346 -13.28 -11.46 38.09
CA GLY A 346 -12.01 -12.11 37.79
C GLY A 346 -11.19 -11.45 36.67
N GLU A 347 -9.88 -11.73 36.67
CA GLU A 347 -8.93 -11.16 35.71
C GLU A 347 -9.28 -11.50 34.26
N GLU A 348 -9.71 -12.72 33.96
CA GLU A 348 -10.02 -13.16 32.60
C GLU A 348 -11.17 -12.35 31.97
N THR A 349 -12.17 -11.95 32.77
CA THR A 349 -13.24 -11.05 32.33
C THR A 349 -12.68 -9.68 31.97
N PHE A 350 -11.84 -9.10 32.82
CA PHE A 350 -11.18 -7.82 32.54
C PHE A 350 -10.34 -7.89 31.25
N ARG A 351 -9.59 -8.99 31.05
CA ARG A 351 -8.82 -9.21 29.81
C ARG A 351 -9.69 -9.31 28.56
N ARG A 352 -10.90 -9.87 28.66
CA ARG A 352 -11.88 -9.85 27.55
C ARG A 352 -12.39 -8.45 27.28
N MET A 353 -12.65 -7.65 28.32
CA MET A 353 -13.06 -6.25 28.16
C MET A 353 -11.96 -5.42 27.45
N GLU A 354 -10.69 -5.62 27.81
CA GLU A 354 -9.55 -5.02 27.08
C GLU A 354 -9.58 -5.37 25.58
N THR A 355 -9.80 -6.65 25.24
CA THR A 355 -9.88 -7.10 23.85
C THR A 355 -11.07 -6.48 23.10
N GLU A 356 -12.25 -6.43 23.70
CA GLU A 356 -13.45 -5.87 23.05
C GLU A 356 -13.34 -4.36 22.85
N LEU A 357 -12.75 -3.63 23.81
CA LEU A 357 -12.45 -2.20 23.63
C LEU A 357 -11.52 -1.95 22.43
N LEU A 358 -10.46 -2.74 22.28
CA LEU A 358 -9.57 -2.61 21.11
C LEU A 358 -10.31 -2.87 19.80
N LYS A 359 -11.18 -3.89 19.75
CA LYS A 359 -11.98 -4.17 18.55
C LYS A 359 -12.88 -2.99 18.19
N LYS A 360 -13.52 -2.36 19.19
CA LYS A 360 -14.32 -1.16 19.01
C LYS A 360 -13.49 0.01 18.46
N LEU A 361 -12.35 0.30 19.08
CA LEU A 361 -11.44 1.36 18.63
C LEU A 361 -10.91 1.11 17.20
N VAL A 362 -10.61 -0.14 16.84
CA VAL A 362 -10.22 -0.50 15.47
C VAL A 362 -11.37 -0.30 14.48
N ALA A 363 -12.61 -0.62 14.87
CA ALA A 363 -13.80 -0.42 14.03
C ALA A 363 -14.19 1.07 13.85
N GLU A 364 -13.77 1.93 14.78
CA GLU A 364 -13.99 3.38 14.74
C GLU A 364 -12.84 4.15 14.07
N ARG A 365 -11.70 3.48 13.85
CA ARG A 365 -10.52 4.06 13.20
C ARG A 365 -10.87 4.70 11.85
N GLY A 366 -10.46 5.96 11.67
CA GLY A 366 -10.64 6.73 10.44
C GLY A 366 -12.01 7.40 10.29
N LYS A 367 -12.91 7.29 11.30
CA LYS A 367 -14.16 8.07 11.34
C LYS A 367 -13.94 9.51 11.83
N GLU A 368 -12.92 9.73 12.65
CA GLU A 368 -12.54 11.04 13.17
C GLU A 368 -11.43 11.65 12.29
N GLU A 369 -11.44 12.99 12.16
CA GLU A 369 -10.40 13.72 11.40
C GLU A 369 -9.06 13.78 12.16
N GLU A 370 -9.10 13.59 13.47
CA GLU A 370 -7.95 13.71 14.37
C GLU A 370 -7.35 12.33 14.72
N ARG A 371 -6.02 12.24 14.77
CA ARG A 371 -5.34 11.04 15.27
C ARG A 371 -5.37 11.02 16.80
N LEU A 372 -5.51 9.84 17.39
CA LEU A 372 -5.52 9.66 18.84
C LEU A 372 -4.13 9.30 19.37
N ILE A 373 -3.89 9.61 20.64
CA ILE A 373 -2.81 9.01 21.43
C ILE A 373 -3.39 8.17 22.55
N LEU A 374 -2.97 6.90 22.61
CA LEU A 374 -3.54 5.89 23.49
C LEU A 374 -2.49 5.39 24.49
N SER A 375 -2.80 5.43 25.78
CA SER A 375 -2.11 4.63 26.81
C SER A 375 -2.91 3.36 27.05
N VAL A 376 -2.25 2.21 26.97
CA VAL A 376 -2.91 0.91 27.19
C VAL A 376 -2.50 0.24 28.49
N GLY A 377 -3.43 -0.50 29.08
CA GLY A 377 -3.21 -1.30 30.29
C GLY A 377 -1.98 -2.22 30.17
N GLY A 378 -1.19 -2.33 31.24
CA GLY A 378 0.09 -3.05 31.19
C GLY A 378 -0.03 -4.54 30.86
N GLY A 379 -1.18 -5.16 31.10
CA GLY A 379 -1.41 -6.57 30.74
C GLY A 379 -2.08 -6.77 29.38
N LEU A 380 -2.55 -5.70 28.72
CA LEU A 380 -3.29 -5.78 27.47
C LEU A 380 -2.50 -6.48 26.34
N PRO A 381 -1.20 -6.22 26.12
CA PRO A 381 -0.42 -6.92 25.07
C PRO A 381 -0.16 -8.41 25.33
N MET A 382 -0.48 -8.91 26.53
CA MET A 382 -0.16 -10.30 26.88
C MET A 382 -0.96 -11.30 26.04
N ARG A 383 -2.16 -10.93 25.59
CA ARG A 383 -2.97 -11.71 24.65
C ARG A 383 -2.47 -11.53 23.22
N LYS A 384 -2.21 -12.64 22.53
CA LYS A 384 -1.74 -12.64 21.14
C LYS A 384 -2.66 -11.84 20.20
N GLU A 385 -3.98 -12.00 20.32
CA GLU A 385 -4.96 -11.25 19.51
C GLU A 385 -4.84 -9.73 19.69
N ASN A 386 -4.60 -9.26 20.92
CA ASN A 386 -4.47 -7.84 21.21
C ASN A 386 -3.24 -7.23 20.55
N ARG A 387 -2.16 -8.00 20.35
CA ARG A 387 -0.94 -7.52 19.68
C ARG A 387 -1.23 -7.09 18.24
N GLU A 388 -1.99 -7.91 17.53
CA GLU A 388 -2.44 -7.62 16.16
C GLU A 388 -3.41 -6.44 16.13
N LEU A 389 -4.35 -6.36 17.08
CA LEU A 389 -5.28 -5.23 17.18
C LEU A 389 -4.56 -3.91 17.46
N LEU A 390 -3.54 -3.90 18.32
CA LEU A 390 -2.74 -2.70 18.60
C LEU A 390 -2.03 -2.20 17.34
N LYS A 391 -1.43 -3.10 16.55
CA LYS A 391 -0.78 -2.73 15.28
C LYS A 391 -1.79 -2.24 14.23
N LYS A 392 -2.98 -2.82 14.19
CA LYS A 392 -4.10 -2.34 13.36
C LYS A 392 -4.62 -0.98 13.78
N LEU A 393 -4.53 -0.63 15.06
CA LEU A 393 -5.04 0.64 15.57
C LEU A 393 -4.07 1.80 15.29
N GLY A 394 -2.77 1.54 15.27
CA GLY A 394 -1.75 2.54 14.94
C GLY A 394 -0.33 2.17 15.34
N ARG A 395 0.52 3.19 15.48
CA ARG A 395 1.92 3.06 15.86
C ARG A 395 2.05 2.71 17.33
N VAL A 396 2.41 1.46 17.61
CA VAL A 396 2.78 1.00 18.95
C VAL A 396 4.24 1.35 19.30
N VAL A 397 4.43 2.14 20.37
CA VAL A 397 5.72 2.48 20.99
C VAL A 397 5.79 1.87 22.39
N TYR A 398 6.83 1.08 22.65
CA TYR A 398 7.10 0.50 23.95
C TYR A 398 7.97 1.42 24.81
N LEU A 399 7.44 1.88 25.93
CA LEU A 399 8.21 2.59 26.96
C LEU A 399 8.90 1.56 27.86
N ARG A 400 10.19 1.32 27.62
CA ARG A 400 11.02 0.37 28.36
C ARG A 400 11.57 1.03 29.62
N VAL A 401 11.38 0.34 30.73
CA VAL A 401 11.69 0.85 32.07
C VAL A 401 12.34 -0.25 32.90
N SER A 402 13.36 0.12 33.66
CA SER A 402 14.02 -0.77 34.62
C SER A 402 13.18 -0.99 35.89
N ALA A 403 13.43 -2.12 36.57
CA ALA A 403 12.83 -2.40 37.86
C ALA A 403 13.14 -1.32 38.91
N ASP A 404 14.37 -0.77 38.91
CA ASP A 404 14.77 0.30 39.83
C ASP A 404 13.90 1.56 39.66
N THR A 405 13.67 1.98 38.43
CA THR A 405 12.81 3.13 38.15
C THR A 405 11.34 2.86 38.50
N VAL A 406 10.84 1.65 38.25
CA VAL A 406 9.47 1.26 38.63
C VAL A 406 9.29 1.34 40.14
N LEU A 407 10.20 0.74 40.92
CA LEU A 407 10.15 0.76 42.39
C LEU A 407 10.26 2.18 42.93
N LYS A 408 11.11 3.02 42.33
CA LYS A 408 11.24 4.44 42.71
C LYS A 408 9.96 5.23 42.45
N ARG A 409 9.34 5.05 41.27
CA ARG A 409 8.15 5.80 40.85
C ARG A 409 6.88 5.36 41.57
N LEU A 410 6.78 4.08 41.95
CA LEU A 410 5.61 3.52 42.62
C LEU A 410 5.76 3.45 44.14
N LYS A 411 6.82 4.04 44.71
CA LYS A 411 7.07 4.07 46.15
C LYS A 411 5.92 4.78 46.87
N GLY A 412 5.16 4.05 47.68
CA GLY A 412 4.03 4.57 48.46
C GLY A 412 2.66 4.43 47.81
N ASP A 413 2.55 3.83 46.62
CA ASP A 413 1.26 3.49 46.00
C ASP A 413 0.69 2.22 46.67
N THR A 414 -0.34 2.39 47.51
CA THR A 414 -0.99 1.28 48.23
C THR A 414 -2.11 0.63 47.44
N SER A 415 -2.51 1.19 46.29
CA SER A 415 -3.66 0.74 45.50
C SER A 415 -3.39 -0.52 44.68
N ARG A 416 -2.13 -0.96 44.58
CA ARG A 416 -1.70 -2.02 43.68
C ARG A 416 -1.31 -3.29 44.44
N PRO A 417 -2.07 -4.40 44.28
CA PRO A 417 -1.77 -5.67 44.97
C PRO A 417 -0.35 -6.20 44.70
N LEU A 418 0.22 -5.88 43.54
CA LEU A 418 1.54 -6.33 43.10
C LEU A 418 2.71 -5.70 43.88
N LEU A 419 2.47 -4.59 44.57
CA LEU A 419 3.44 -3.87 45.39
C LEU A 419 3.31 -4.18 46.88
N GLN A 420 2.48 -5.16 47.24
CA GLN A 420 2.23 -5.58 48.61
C GLN A 420 2.95 -6.91 48.95
N GLY A 421 3.33 -7.07 50.21
CA GLY A 421 4.01 -8.25 50.74
C GLY A 421 5.54 -8.25 50.53
N ASP A 422 6.18 -9.36 50.89
CA ASP A 422 7.64 -9.49 50.80
C ASP A 422 8.13 -9.68 49.34
N ASN A 423 9.41 -9.39 49.11
CA ASN A 423 10.12 -9.59 47.84
C ASN A 423 9.56 -8.83 46.62
N VAL A 424 9.01 -7.62 46.83
CA VAL A 424 8.45 -6.77 45.75
C VAL A 424 9.44 -6.54 44.60
N ARG A 425 10.71 -6.30 44.91
CA ARG A 425 11.76 -6.09 43.88
C ARG A 425 11.86 -7.29 42.94
N GLN A 426 12.01 -8.48 43.50
CA GLN A 426 12.15 -9.72 42.74
C GLN A 426 10.90 -9.97 41.87
N LYS A 427 9.70 -9.77 42.42
CA LYS A 427 8.44 -9.89 41.67
C LYS A 427 8.38 -8.94 40.47
N VAL A 428 8.83 -7.69 40.64
CA VAL A 428 8.87 -6.70 39.56
C VAL A 428 9.87 -7.10 38.49
N GLU A 429 11.07 -7.55 38.88
CA GLU A 429 12.12 -8.01 37.97
C GLU A 429 11.64 -9.21 37.12
N GLU A 430 11.09 -10.24 37.76
CA GLU A 430 10.56 -11.44 37.07
C GLU A 430 9.43 -11.10 36.09
N LEU A 431 8.54 -10.17 36.46
CA LEU A 431 7.44 -9.76 35.58
C LEU A 431 7.90 -8.92 34.41
N ILE A 432 8.86 -8.02 34.60
CA ILE A 432 9.46 -7.26 33.50
C ILE A 432 10.14 -8.23 32.54
N GLU A 433 10.95 -9.16 33.06
CA GLU A 433 11.65 -10.17 32.25
C GLU A 433 10.67 -11.00 31.41
N LYS A 434 9.58 -11.47 32.03
CA LYS A 434 8.53 -12.23 31.34
C LYS A 434 7.80 -11.42 30.27
N ARG A 435 7.57 -10.12 30.48
CA ARG A 435 6.77 -9.27 29.58
C ARG A 435 7.58 -8.60 28.48
N ASN A 436 8.88 -8.39 28.67
CA ASN A 436 9.75 -7.70 27.71
C ASN A 436 9.69 -8.29 26.29
N PRO A 437 9.83 -9.62 26.08
CA PRO A 437 9.74 -10.20 24.74
C PRO A 437 8.40 -9.90 24.07
N ILE A 438 7.31 -9.96 24.86
CA ILE A 438 5.95 -9.69 24.37
C ILE A 438 5.77 -8.22 24.01
N TYR A 439 6.25 -7.29 24.84
CA TYR A 439 6.19 -5.86 24.51
C TYR A 439 7.01 -5.54 23.26
N MET A 440 8.21 -6.11 23.12
CA MET A 440 9.03 -5.94 21.91
C MET A 440 8.28 -6.45 20.67
N GLU A 441 7.74 -7.67 20.70
CA GLU A 441 6.95 -8.27 19.61
C GLU A 441 5.70 -7.44 19.26
N SER A 442 5.07 -6.82 20.27
CA SER A 442 3.84 -6.02 20.12
C SER A 442 4.12 -4.60 19.63
N SER A 443 5.36 -4.12 19.73
CA SER A 443 5.74 -2.74 19.39
C SER A 443 6.37 -2.65 18.01
N HIS A 444 6.26 -1.47 17.38
CA HIS A 444 7.08 -1.15 16.22
C HIS A 444 8.47 -0.69 16.66
N GLN A 445 8.55 -0.05 17.84
CA GLN A 445 9.77 0.56 18.38
C GLN A 445 9.70 0.64 19.91
N SER A 446 10.88 0.77 20.53
CA SER A 446 11.03 0.97 21.97
C SER A 446 11.80 2.25 22.31
N VAL A 447 11.46 2.86 23.44
CA VAL A 447 12.14 4.01 24.04
C VAL A 447 12.48 3.68 25.49
N GLU A 448 13.76 3.76 25.85
CA GLU A 448 14.19 3.69 27.25
C GLU A 448 13.75 4.95 27.99
N VAL A 449 13.14 4.83 29.18
CA VAL A 449 12.61 5.97 29.96
C VAL A 449 13.28 6.16 31.32
N ASP A 450 14.34 5.41 31.59
CA ASP A 450 15.09 5.45 32.84
C ASP A 450 15.92 6.73 32.96
N GLY A 451 15.64 7.53 34.00
CA GLY A 451 16.38 8.78 34.24
C GLY A 451 16.16 9.89 33.21
N ILE A 452 15.16 9.74 32.32
CA ILE A 452 14.86 10.70 31.25
C ILE A 452 13.59 11.48 31.59
N ASP A 453 13.63 12.81 31.41
CA ASP A 453 12.46 13.67 31.57
C ASP A 453 11.41 13.43 30.50
N ILE A 454 10.13 13.57 30.86
CA ILE A 454 8.99 13.34 29.96
C ILE A 454 9.12 14.15 28.66
N SER A 455 9.57 15.41 28.73
CA SER A 455 9.75 16.28 27.56
C SER A 455 10.79 15.73 26.58
N HIS A 456 11.81 15.02 27.08
CA HIS A 456 12.83 14.38 26.26
C HIS A 456 12.31 13.07 25.67
N VAL A 457 11.53 12.27 26.43
CA VAL A 457 10.85 11.08 25.89
C VAL A 457 9.92 11.47 24.73
N VAL A 458 9.14 12.56 24.87
CA VAL A 458 8.30 13.09 23.78
C VAL A 458 9.14 13.43 22.53
N LYS A 459 10.29 14.10 22.70
CA LYS A 459 11.21 14.39 21.57
C LYS A 459 11.75 13.13 20.91
N MET A 460 12.06 12.10 21.69
CA MET A 460 12.51 10.80 21.16
C MET A 460 11.40 10.16 20.32
N ILE A 461 10.15 10.17 20.80
CA ILE A 461 8.99 9.66 20.05
C ILE A 461 8.80 10.45 18.74
N GLU A 462 8.85 11.78 18.77
CA GLU A 462 8.75 12.60 17.56
C GLU A 462 9.85 12.30 16.54
N LYS A 463 11.08 12.08 17.02
CA LYS A 463 12.21 11.69 16.15
C LYS A 463 11.94 10.32 15.53
N LEU A 464 11.50 9.36 16.33
CA LEU A 464 11.16 8.02 15.86
C LEU A 464 10.03 8.01 14.81
N GLU A 465 9.02 8.88 14.96
CA GLU A 465 7.96 9.06 13.97
C GLU A 465 8.46 9.64 12.64
N LYS A 466 9.54 10.43 12.65
CA LYS A 466 10.19 10.92 11.44
C LYS A 466 11.04 9.84 10.77
N ASP A 467 11.75 9.06 11.57
CA ASP A 467 12.80 8.15 11.09
C ASP A 467 12.26 6.79 10.65
N THR A 468 11.05 6.40 11.08
CA THR A 468 10.48 5.09 10.75
C THR A 468 8.98 5.23 10.50
N PRO A 469 8.49 5.40 9.28
CA PRO A 469 7.04 5.40 9.04
C PRO A 469 6.43 4.05 9.42
N VAL A 470 5.38 4.04 10.25
CA VAL A 470 4.60 2.81 10.49
C VAL A 470 3.67 2.61 9.31
N TYR A 471 3.82 1.46 8.66
CA TYR A 471 2.95 1.04 7.59
C TYR A 471 1.56 0.74 8.17
N GLU A 472 0.52 1.42 7.68
CA GLU A 472 -0.84 0.97 7.91
C GLU A 472 -1.04 -0.35 7.15
N GLY A 473 -1.03 -1.50 7.83
CA GLY A 473 -1.35 -2.77 7.17
C GLY A 473 -0.74 -4.03 7.78
N SER A 474 -1.18 -4.39 8.99
CA SER A 474 -1.31 -5.80 9.41
C SER A 474 -2.75 -6.28 9.16
#